data_AF-A0A2D5RR26-F1
#
_entry.id   AF-A0A2D5RR26-F1
#
_cell.length_a   1.000
_cell.length_b   1.000
_cell.length_c   1.000
_cell.angle_alpha   90.00
_cell.angle_beta   90.00
_cell.angle_gamma   90.00
#
_symmetry.space_group_name_H-M   'P 1'
#
loop_
_entity.id
_entity.type
_entity.pdbx_description
1 polymer ?
#
loop_
_entity_poly.entity_id
_entity_poly.type
_entity_poly.pdbx_seq_one_letter_code
_entity_poly.pdbx_strand_id
1 'polypeptide(L)'
;MSNNKADKPKLVHSNNVEARPEPGTPEFDAWLLKRAKEDAAKYLTDEYDLGDDERGILAGGYDRLLMSDEELAEEEEAMEQAQKQERRKHLKSVDSK
;
A
#
# COMPACT_ATOMS: atom_id res chain seq x y z
N MET A 1 -43.13 7.70 -19.71
CA MET A 1 -42.00 7.09 -20.47
C MET A 1 -40.73 7.82 -20.08
N SER A 2 -39.88 7.23 -19.23
CA SER A 2 -38.46 7.61 -19.16
C SER A 2 -37.68 6.41 -18.62
N ASN A 3 -37.07 5.66 -19.53
CA ASN A 3 -36.21 4.53 -19.19
C ASN A 3 -34.80 5.07 -18.90
N ASN A 4 -34.56 5.52 -17.66
CA ASN A 4 -33.21 5.79 -17.19
C ASN A 4 -32.49 4.45 -17.00
N LYS A 5 -31.86 3.94 -18.06
CA LYS A 5 -30.89 2.85 -17.93
C LYS A 5 -29.66 3.44 -17.24
N ALA A 6 -29.41 3.00 -16.01
CA ALA A 6 -28.20 3.34 -15.28
C ALA A 6 -26.98 2.91 -16.11
N ASP A 7 -26.17 3.87 -16.53
CA ASP A 7 -24.91 3.61 -17.21
C ASP A 7 -24.00 2.85 -16.23
N LYS A 8 -23.76 1.57 -16.52
CA LYS A 8 -22.89 0.73 -15.69
C LYS A 8 -21.47 1.32 -15.75
N PRO A 9 -20.75 1.41 -14.62
CA PRO A 9 -19.38 1.91 -14.61
C PRO A 9 -18.51 1.07 -15.54
N LYS A 10 -17.86 1.72 -16.51
CA LYS A 10 -16.96 1.07 -17.46
C LYS A 10 -15.62 0.84 -16.78
N LEU A 11 -15.16 -0.41 -16.74
CA LEU A 11 -13.86 -0.77 -16.19
C LEU A 11 -12.77 -0.16 -17.07
N VAL A 12 -11.98 0.77 -16.51
CA VAL A 12 -10.96 1.55 -17.25
C VAL A 12 -9.76 0.69 -17.69
N HIS A 13 -9.53 -0.45 -17.02
CA HIS A 13 -8.45 -1.37 -17.32
C HIS A 13 -9.03 -2.68 -17.88
N SER A 14 -9.46 -2.64 -19.14
CA SER A 14 -9.66 -3.88 -19.91
C SER A 14 -8.29 -4.41 -20.32
N ASN A 15 -7.52 -4.92 -19.36
CA ASN A 15 -6.41 -5.79 -19.72
C ASN A 15 -7.01 -6.90 -20.57
N ASN A 16 -6.41 -7.19 -21.74
CA ASN A 16 -6.76 -8.33 -22.57
C ASN A 16 -6.52 -9.60 -21.74
N VAL A 17 -7.47 -9.96 -20.89
CA VAL A 17 -7.45 -11.19 -20.13
C VAL A 17 -7.75 -12.26 -21.16
N GLU A 18 -6.76 -13.10 -21.46
CA GLU A 18 -6.94 -14.30 -22.27
C GLU A 18 -8.24 -15.00 -21.85
N ALA A 19 -9.12 -15.27 -22.81
CA ALA A 19 -10.44 -15.83 -22.54
C ALA A 19 -10.30 -17.12 -21.72
N ARG A 20 -10.95 -17.15 -20.55
CA ARG A 20 -10.88 -18.28 -19.62
C ARG A 20 -11.46 -19.53 -20.30
N PRO A 21 -10.68 -20.63 -20.43
CA PRO A 21 -11.19 -21.90 -20.97
C PRO A 21 -12.25 -22.53 -20.05
N GLU A 22 -13.00 -23.50 -20.56
CA GLU A 22 -14.02 -24.20 -19.78
C GLU A 22 -13.38 -25.03 -18.64
N PRO A 23 -13.90 -24.92 -17.40
CA PRO A 23 -13.37 -25.67 -16.26
C PRO A 23 -13.41 -27.19 -16.47
N GLY A 24 -12.35 -27.89 -16.08
CA GLY A 24 -12.25 -29.35 -16.19
C GLY A 24 -11.70 -29.85 -17.53
N THR A 25 -11.26 -28.95 -18.41
CA THR A 25 -10.50 -29.29 -19.61
C THR A 25 -8.99 -29.22 -19.33
N PRO A 26 -8.16 -30.02 -20.04
CA PRO A 26 -6.70 -29.91 -19.92
C PRO A 26 -6.17 -28.52 -20.35
N GLU A 27 -6.90 -27.82 -21.22
CA GLU A 27 -6.60 -26.43 -21.62
C GLU A 27 -6.80 -25.45 -20.46
N PHE A 28 -7.78 -25.69 -19.59
CA PHE A 28 -8.01 -24.89 -18.40
C PHE A 28 -6.88 -25.04 -17.37
N ASP A 29 -6.36 -26.24 -17.18
CA ASP A 29 -5.24 -26.49 -16.28
C ASP A 29 -3.95 -25.81 -16.77
N ALA A 30 -3.68 -25.87 -18.08
CA ALA A 30 -2.55 -25.19 -18.69
C ALA A 30 -2.66 -23.66 -18.56
N TRP A 31 -3.87 -23.12 -18.75
CA TRP A 31 -4.16 -21.69 -18.56
C TRP A 31 -4.00 -21.25 -17.10
N LEU A 32 -4.46 -22.06 -16.14
CA LEU A 32 -4.29 -21.82 -14.71
C LEU A 32 -2.81 -21.78 -14.32
N LEU A 33 -2.02 -22.75 -14.79
CA LEU A 33 -0.59 -22.83 -14.48
C LEU A 33 0.19 -21.65 -15.07
N LYS A 34 -0.14 -21.21 -16.29
CA LYS A 34 0.47 -20.02 -16.90
C LYS A 34 0.18 -18.77 -16.07
N ARG A 35 -1.08 -18.57 -15.71
CA ARG A 35 -1.51 -17.41 -14.93
C ARG A 35 -0.93 -17.40 -13.52
N ALA A 36 -0.89 -18.55 -12.85
CA ALA A 36 -0.27 -18.68 -11.53
C ALA A 36 1.22 -18.31 -11.54
N LYS A 37 1.95 -18.64 -12.62
CA LYS A 37 3.35 -18.23 -12.78
C LYS A 37 3.50 -16.74 -13.03
N GLU A 38 2.62 -16.14 -13.84
CA GLU A 38 2.61 -14.70 -14.09
C GLU A 38 2.27 -13.90 -12.82
N ASP A 39 1.28 -14.35 -12.06
CA ASP A 39 0.91 -13.74 -10.78
C ASP A 39 2.03 -13.90 -9.74
N ALA A 40 2.67 -15.08 -9.65
CA ALA A 40 3.83 -15.27 -8.80
C ALA A 40 4.99 -14.34 -9.19
N ALA A 41 5.27 -14.18 -10.49
CA ALA A 41 6.31 -13.24 -10.93
C ALA A 41 5.96 -11.77 -10.67
N LYS A 42 4.67 -11.42 -10.61
CA LYS A 42 4.23 -10.05 -10.35
C LYS A 42 4.19 -9.69 -8.86
N TYR A 43 3.76 -10.62 -8.03
CA TYR A 43 3.49 -10.36 -6.61
C TYR A 43 4.53 -10.96 -5.66
N LEU A 44 5.32 -11.92 -6.12
CA LEU A 44 6.30 -12.65 -5.31
C LEU A 44 7.75 -12.30 -5.68
N THR A 45 7.98 -11.34 -6.56
CA THR A 45 9.27 -10.66 -6.64
C THR A 45 9.42 -9.82 -5.38
N ASP A 46 10.52 -10.04 -4.64
CA ASP A 46 10.85 -9.62 -3.26
C ASP A 46 10.82 -8.10 -2.97
N GLU A 47 10.14 -7.30 -3.79
CA GLU A 47 10.07 -5.84 -3.72
C GLU A 47 8.61 -5.38 -3.59
N TYR A 48 7.83 -6.05 -2.73
CA TYR A 48 6.69 -5.39 -2.13
C TYR A 48 7.24 -4.51 -1.01
N ASP A 49 7.60 -3.28 -1.36
CA ASP A 49 7.81 -2.21 -0.40
C ASP A 49 6.47 -1.94 0.28
N LEU A 50 6.22 -2.67 1.36
CA LEU A 50 5.07 -2.51 2.25
C LEU A 50 5.06 -1.12 2.94
N GLY A 51 6.03 -0.26 2.64
CA GLY A 51 6.21 1.05 3.26
C GLY A 51 5.42 2.20 2.61
N ASP A 52 4.83 2.04 1.43
CA ASP A 52 4.26 3.19 0.69
C ASP A 52 2.86 2.92 0.10
N ASP A 53 1.90 2.53 0.93
CA ASP A 53 0.50 2.72 0.60
C ASP A 53 -0.07 3.97 1.28
N GLU A 54 -0.72 4.82 0.49
CA GLU A 54 -1.43 6.03 0.94
C GLU A 54 -2.61 5.74 1.91
N ARG A 55 -2.72 4.49 2.42
CA ARG A 55 -3.76 4.03 3.36
C ARG A 55 -3.25 3.85 4.80
N GLY A 56 -2.01 4.23 5.06
CA GLY A 56 -1.48 4.33 6.42
C GLY A 56 -0.37 3.34 6.63
N ILE A 57 0.85 3.88 6.54
CA ILE A 57 2.08 3.35 7.11
C ILE A 57 1.75 2.63 8.43
N LEU A 58 1.91 1.32 8.45
CA LEU A 58 2.10 0.59 9.70
C LEU A 58 3.33 1.26 10.32
N ALA A 59 3.15 1.97 11.44
CA ALA A 59 4.13 2.90 12.00
C ALA A 59 5.58 2.38 11.89
N GLY A 60 6.31 2.85 10.88
CA GLY A 60 7.71 2.56 10.55
C GLY A 60 7.97 1.41 9.57
N GLY A 61 9.13 1.51 8.89
CA GLY A 61 9.60 0.49 7.95
C GLY A 61 9.92 -0.84 8.64
N TYR A 62 10.30 -1.85 7.85
CA TYR A 62 10.58 -3.21 8.34
C TYR A 62 11.59 -3.25 9.50
N ASP A 63 12.57 -2.34 9.52
CA ASP A 63 13.55 -2.22 10.59
C ASP A 63 12.90 -1.94 11.96
N ARG A 64 11.81 -1.17 12.01
CA ARG A 64 11.10 -0.86 13.27
C ARG A 64 10.36 -2.09 13.83
N LEU A 65 9.98 -3.05 12.99
CA LEU A 65 9.40 -4.32 13.45
C LEU A 65 10.44 -5.23 14.13
N LEU A 66 11.72 -5.02 13.80
CA LEU A 66 12.84 -5.79 14.35
C LEU A 66 13.53 -5.09 15.52
N MET A 67 13.18 -3.83 15.80
CA MET A 67 13.69 -3.10 16.96
C MET A 67 13.16 -3.68 18.26
N SER A 68 14.00 -3.62 19.29
CA SER A 68 13.58 -3.88 20.66
C SER A 68 12.70 -2.74 21.20
N ASP A 69 11.91 -3.02 22.24
CA ASP A 69 11.07 -2.01 22.91
C ASP A 69 11.88 -0.79 23.39
N GLU A 70 13.15 -1.00 23.76
CA GLU A 70 14.07 0.05 24.23
C GLU A 70 14.49 0.97 23.07
N GLU A 71 14.90 0.42 21.93
CA GLU A 71 15.24 1.18 20.72
C GLU A 71 14.04 1.97 20.17
N LEU A 72 12.84 1.38 20.27
CA LEU A 72 11.59 2.00 19.84
C LEU A 72 11.23 3.23 20.69
N ALA A 73 11.43 3.14 22.00
CA ALA A 73 11.22 4.25 22.93
C ALA A 73 12.22 5.40 22.68
N GLU A 74 13.49 5.07 22.42
CA GLU A 74 14.51 6.06 22.08
C GLU A 74 14.20 6.80 20.77
N GLU A 75 13.74 6.08 19.73
CA GLU A 75 13.33 6.67 18.46
C GLU A 75 12.14 7.64 18.66
N GLU A 76 11.13 7.23 19.43
CA GLU A 76 9.95 8.04 19.72
C GLU A 76 10.30 9.31 20.50
N GLU A 77 11.15 9.21 21.54
CA GLU A 77 11.63 10.36 22.30
C GLU A 77 12.43 11.33 21.43
N ALA A 78 13.31 10.83 20.57
CA ALA A 78 14.09 11.66 19.64
C ALA A 78 13.18 12.42 18.68
N MET A 79 12.13 11.76 18.17
CA MET A 79 11.16 12.34 17.26
C MET A 79 10.30 13.41 17.95
N GLU A 80 9.87 13.17 19.20
CA GLU A 80 9.14 14.15 19.99
C GLU A 80 10.00 15.38 20.29
N GLN A 81 11.27 15.18 20.65
CA GLN A 81 12.22 16.27 20.88
C GLN A 81 12.44 17.12 19.62
N ALA A 82 12.62 16.48 18.45
CA ALA A 82 12.77 17.17 17.17
C ALA A 82 11.51 17.99 16.84
N GLN A 83 10.31 17.42 16.97
CA GLN A 83 9.05 18.15 16.76
C GLN A 83 8.90 19.32 17.73
N LYS A 84 9.28 19.15 18.98
CA LYS A 84 9.25 20.22 20.00
C LYS A 84 10.20 21.36 19.62
N GLN A 85 11.37 21.06 19.08
CA GLN A 85 12.30 22.07 18.58
C GLN A 85 11.74 22.81 17.35
N GLU A 86 11.17 22.10 16.38
CA GLU A 86 10.51 22.71 15.21
C GLU A 86 9.36 23.64 15.63
N ARG A 87 8.48 23.18 16.52
CA ARG A 87 7.40 24.01 17.06
C ARG A 87 7.91 25.29 17.73
N ARG A 88 9.06 25.23 18.41
CA ARG A 88 9.70 26.40 19.02
C ARG A 88 10.27 27.37 17.98
N LYS A 89 10.80 26.88 16.85
CA LYS A 89 11.29 27.76 15.76
C LYS A 89 10.17 28.60 15.15
N HIS A 90 8.96 28.05 15.09
CA HIS A 90 7.80 28.73 14.50
C HIS A 90 6.96 29.54 15.50
N LEU A 91 7.27 29.47 16.80
CA LEU A 91 6.57 30.24 17.83
C LEU A 91 7.11 31.67 17.87
N LYS A 92 6.27 32.65 17.51
CA LYS A 92 6.57 34.07 17.71
C LYS A 92 6.52 34.38 19.20
N SER A 93 7.60 34.94 19.75
CA SER A 93 7.60 35.50 21.10
C SER A 93 6.62 36.67 21.15
N VAL A 94 5.65 36.61 22.06
CA VAL A 94 4.81 37.76 22.39
C VAL A 94 5.52 38.48 23.54
N ASP A 95 6.10 39.65 23.26
CA ASP A 95 6.65 40.49 24.32
C ASP A 95 5.50 40.96 25.22
N SER A 96 5.50 40.51 26.48
CA SER A 96 4.55 40.98 27.49
C SER A 96 4.97 42.38 27.92
N LYS A 97 4.09 43.35 27.65
CA LYS A 97 4.24 44.75 28.02
C LYS A 97 3.88 44.99 29.49
#